data_AF-A0A3B8UKG3-F1
#
_entry.id   AF-A0A3B8UKG3-F1
#
_cell.length_a   1.000
_cell.length_b   1.000
_cell.length_c   1.000
_cell.angle_alpha   90.00
_cell.angle_beta   90.00
_cell.angle_gamma   90.00
#
_symmetry.space_group_name_H-M   'P 1'
#
loop_
_entity.id
_entity.type
_entity.pdbx_description
1 polymer ?
#
loop_
_entity_poly.entity_id
_entity_poly.type
_entity_poly.pdbx_seq_one_letter_code
_entity_poly.pdbx_strand_id
1 'polypeptide(L)'
;MLLNIFKGILIPFVGTTLGATCVFFMRKTLNTSVQRALTGFAAGIMVAASIWSLLIPAIKQSENMGYLSFVPAVAGFWIGILFLLALDHLIPHLHVGSVQAEGPKSKLSRTTMMVLAVTLHNIPEGMAVGVMYAG
;
A
#
# COMPACT_ATOMS: atom_id res chain seq x y z
N MET A 1 -0.04 -1.72 24.33
CA MET A 1 -0.83 -1.62 23.09
C MET A 1 -0.39 -0.43 22.23
N LEU A 2 -0.59 0.82 22.65
CA LEU A 2 -0.17 2.02 21.90
C LEU A 2 1.31 2.04 21.51
N LEU A 3 2.20 1.66 22.42
CA LEU A 3 3.65 1.60 22.15
C LEU A 3 4.01 0.57 21.06
N ASN A 4 3.22 -0.50 20.91
CA ASN A 4 3.46 -1.54 19.89
C ASN A 4 2.96 -1.08 18.52
N ILE A 5 1.80 -0.42 18.46
CA ILE A 5 1.26 0.19 17.24
C ILE A 5 2.22 1.29 16.73
N PHE A 6 2.70 2.15 17.64
CA PHE A 6 3.67 3.19 17.30
C PHE A 6 4.95 2.61 16.70
N LYS A 7 5.51 1.56 17.31
CA LYS A 7 6.66 0.84 16.75
C LYS A 7 6.32 0.21 15.40
N GLY A 8 5.14 -0.39 15.27
CA GLY A 8 4.66 -1.01 14.03
C GLY A 8 4.59 -0.04 12.85
N ILE A 9 4.12 1.19 13.07
CA ILE A 9 4.05 2.23 12.03
C ILE A 9 5.42 2.89 11.80
N LEU A 10 6.27 2.98 12.83
CA LEU A 10 7.59 3.59 12.71
C LEU A 10 8.53 2.78 11.82
N ILE A 11 8.43 1.45 11.83
CA ILE A 11 9.27 0.57 11.01
C ILE A 11 9.15 0.88 9.50
N PRO A 12 7.96 0.83 8.87
CA PRO A 12 7.82 1.17 7.45
C PRO A 12 8.14 2.64 7.18
N PHE A 13 7.84 3.56 8.10
CA PHE A 13 8.23 4.97 7.96
C PHE A 13 9.76 5.15 7.87
N VAL A 14 10.51 4.52 8.77
CA VAL A 14 11.98 4.53 8.76
C VAL A 14 12.49 3.82 7.51
N GLY A 15 11.89 2.69 7.12
CA GLY A 15 12.24 1.96 5.89
C GLY A 15 12.13 2.83 4.64
N THR A 16 11.00 3.51 4.44
CA THR A 16 10.80 4.44 3.31
C THR A 16 11.75 5.63 3.38
N THR A 17 11.98 6.19 4.57
CA THR A 17 12.91 7.32 4.75
C THR A 17 14.36 6.94 4.41
N LEU A 18 14.82 5.77 4.88
CA LEU A 18 16.15 5.25 4.57
C LEU A 18 16.28 4.96 3.07
N GLY A 19 15.27 4.33 2.46
CA GLY A 19 15.23 4.09 1.02
C GLY A 19 15.28 5.37 0.19
N ALA A 20 14.55 6.41 0.61
CA ALA A 20 14.59 7.73 -0.05
C ALA A 20 15.96 8.42 0.09
N THR A 21 16.65 8.22 1.22
CA THR A 21 17.99 8.80 1.47
C THR A 21 19.03 8.28 0.47
N CYS A 22 18.86 7.06 -0.07
CA CYS A 22 19.74 6.51 -1.11
C CYS A 22 19.86 7.42 -2.35
N VAL A 23 18.84 8.23 -2.64
CA VAL A 23 18.85 9.18 -3.77
C VAL A 23 20.00 10.18 -3.66
N PHE A 24 20.41 10.59 -2.46
CA PHE A 24 21.53 11.53 -2.27
C PHE A 24 22.89 10.92 -2.65
N PHE A 25 23.02 9.60 -2.60
CA PHE A 25 24.22 8.88 -3.00
C PHE A 25 24.19 8.48 -4.49
N MET A 26 23.03 8.56 -5.13
CA MET A 26 22.83 8.16 -6.52
C MET A 26 22.99 9.36 -7.45
N ARG A 27 24.08 9.38 -8.23
CA ARG A 27 24.38 10.47 -9.18
C ARG A 27 23.58 10.41 -10.50
N LYS A 28 22.93 9.28 -10.80
CA LYS A 28 22.15 9.02 -12.02
C LYS A 28 20.93 8.16 -11.68
N THR A 29 19.94 8.15 -12.57
CA THR A 29 18.79 7.24 -12.48
C THR A 29 19.26 5.78 -12.49
N LEU A 30 18.54 4.91 -11.78
CA LEU A 30 18.82 3.48 -11.80
C LEU A 30 18.74 2.92 -13.21
N ASN A 31 19.53 1.87 -13.48
CA ASN A 31 19.32 1.04 -14.66
C ASN A 31 17.91 0.45 -14.59
N THR A 32 17.18 0.49 -15.70
CA THR A 32 15.83 -0.07 -15.85
C THR A 32 15.69 -1.49 -15.30
N SER A 33 16.70 -2.34 -15.48
CA SER A 33 16.68 -3.71 -14.94
C SER A 33 16.66 -3.74 -13.41
N VAL A 34 17.45 -2.87 -12.76
CA VAL A 34 17.48 -2.77 -11.29
C VAL A 34 16.17 -2.20 -10.78
N GLN A 35 15.64 -1.16 -11.43
CA GLN A 35 14.34 -0.60 -11.07
C GLN A 35 13.24 -1.67 -11.16
N ARG A 36 13.15 -2.41 -12.27
CA ARG A 36 12.20 -3.51 -12.43
C ARG A 36 12.36 -4.60 -11.38
N ALA A 37 13.60 -4.97 -11.04
CA ALA A 37 13.87 -5.96 -10.01
C ALA A 37 13.37 -5.49 -8.63
N LEU A 38 13.63 -4.23 -8.25
CA LEU A 38 13.18 -3.66 -6.98
C LEU A 38 11.66 -3.51 -6.91
N THR A 39 11.02 -3.02 -7.97
CA THR A 39 9.55 -2.88 -8.04
C THR A 39 8.88 -4.26 -8.03
N GLY A 40 9.43 -5.23 -8.76
CA GLY A 40 8.93 -6.61 -8.76
C GLY A 40 9.09 -7.29 -7.40
N PHE A 41 10.22 -7.06 -6.72
CA PHE A 41 10.46 -7.56 -5.36
C PHE A 41 9.44 -6.97 -4.35
N ALA A 42 9.22 -5.65 -4.39
CA ALA A 42 8.24 -4.99 -3.54
C ALA A 42 6.82 -5.52 -3.79
N ALA A 43 6.41 -5.64 -5.06
CA ALA A 43 5.11 -6.22 -5.42
C ALA A 43 4.98 -7.67 -4.92
N GLY A 44 6.03 -8.47 -5.04
CA GLY A 44 6.05 -9.86 -4.55
C GLY A 44 5.85 -9.97 -3.04
N ILE A 45 6.55 -9.13 -2.25
CA ILE A 45 6.37 -9.08 -0.79
C ILE A 45 4.93 -8.72 -0.44
N MET A 46 4.35 -7.71 -1.10
CA MET A 46 2.99 -7.25 -0.81
C MET A 46 1.93 -8.31 -1.14
N VAL A 47 2.08 -9.04 -2.25
CA VAL A 47 1.20 -10.17 -2.59
C VAL A 47 1.31 -11.28 -1.54
N ALA A 48 2.53 -11.64 -1.14
CA ALA A 48 2.73 -12.66 -0.12
C ALA A 48 2.13 -12.24 1.24
N ALA A 49 2.41 -11.03 1.71
CA ALA A 49 1.82 -10.52 2.95
C ALA A 49 0.29 -10.52 2.92
N SER A 50 -0.31 -10.17 1.77
CA SER A 50 -1.76 -10.18 1.60
C SER A 50 -2.38 -11.57 1.81
N ILE A 51 -1.71 -12.64 1.37
CA ILE A 51 -2.20 -14.01 1.51
C ILE A 51 -1.91 -14.57 2.91
N TRP A 52 -0.64 -14.59 3.31
CA TRP A 52 -0.20 -15.28 4.52
C TRP A 52 -0.44 -14.49 5.81
N SER A 53 -0.35 -13.16 5.76
CA SER A 53 -0.43 -12.31 6.95
C SER A 53 -1.81 -11.66 7.13
N LEU A 54 -2.62 -11.58 6.09
CA LEU A 54 -3.95 -10.96 6.16
C LEU A 54 -5.09 -11.95 5.85
N LEU A 55 -5.12 -12.53 4.65
CA LEU A 55 -6.26 -13.34 4.19
C LEU A 55 -6.42 -14.64 5.00
N ILE A 56 -5.36 -15.43 5.17
CA ILE A 56 -5.42 -16.68 5.94
C ILE A 56 -5.82 -16.41 7.41
N PRO A 57 -5.18 -15.44 8.12
CA PRO A 57 -5.60 -15.08 9.47
C PRO A 57 -7.06 -14.60 9.57
N ALA A 58 -7.54 -13.80 8.61
CA ALA A 58 -8.93 -13.33 8.61
C ALA A 58 -9.95 -14.47 8.50
N ILE A 59 -9.67 -15.48 7.66
CA ILE A 59 -10.50 -16.69 7.55
C ILE A 59 -10.47 -17.48 8.86
N LYS A 60 -9.29 -17.64 9.47
CA LYS A 60 -9.14 -18.34 10.76
C LYS A 60 -9.92 -17.66 11.88
N GLN A 61 -9.94 -16.34 11.90
CA GLN A 61 -10.69 -15.57 12.92
C GLN A 61 -12.21 -15.79 12.83
N SER A 62 -12.70 -16.31 11.70
CA SER A 62 -14.11 -16.63 11.47
C SER A 62 -14.42 -18.13 11.45
N GLU A 63 -13.52 -18.97 11.97
CA GLU A 63 -13.66 -20.44 12.06
C GLU A 63 -14.98 -20.90 12.69
N ASN A 64 -15.58 -20.10 13.57
CA ASN A 64 -16.89 -20.37 14.18
C ASN A 64 -18.03 -20.47 13.16
N MET A 65 -17.84 -19.99 11.92
CA MET A 65 -18.80 -20.09 10.82
C MET A 65 -18.66 -21.39 10.01
N GLY A 66 -17.74 -22.29 10.38
CA GLY A 66 -17.52 -23.57 9.73
C GLY A 66 -17.15 -23.41 8.25
N TYR A 67 -17.94 -23.99 7.34
CA TYR A 67 -17.71 -23.89 5.90
C TYR A 67 -17.84 -22.46 5.34
N LEU A 68 -18.49 -21.55 6.07
CA LEU A 68 -18.68 -20.15 5.68
C LEU A 68 -17.61 -19.20 6.23
N SER A 69 -16.55 -19.71 6.87
CA SER A 69 -15.47 -18.88 7.44
C SER A 69 -14.76 -17.99 6.41
N PHE A 70 -14.86 -18.29 5.12
CA PHE A 70 -14.28 -17.43 4.09
C PHE A 70 -15.14 -16.19 3.77
N VAL A 71 -16.43 -16.19 4.13
CA VAL A 71 -17.38 -15.14 3.73
C VAL A 71 -16.99 -13.75 4.26
N PRO A 72 -16.63 -13.58 5.55
CA PRO A 72 -16.20 -12.28 6.06
C PRO A 72 -14.92 -11.78 5.39
N ALA A 73 -13.97 -12.69 5.13
CA ALA A 73 -12.72 -12.35 4.45
C ALA A 73 -12.96 -11.88 3.01
N VAL A 74 -13.83 -12.56 2.25
CA VAL A 74 -14.20 -12.16 0.88
C VAL A 74 -14.97 -10.85 0.86
N ALA A 75 -15.92 -10.66 1.79
CA ALA A 75 -16.65 -9.40 1.91
C ALA A 75 -15.72 -8.23 2.22
N GLY A 76 -14.82 -8.39 3.20
CA GLY A 76 -13.81 -7.40 3.56
C GLY A 76 -12.84 -7.10 2.40
N PHE A 77 -12.42 -8.13 1.67
CA PHE A 77 -11.56 -7.98 0.49
C PHE A 77 -12.24 -7.15 -0.61
N TRP A 78 -13.50 -7.44 -0.93
CA TRP A 78 -14.28 -6.66 -1.90
C TRP A 78 -14.52 -5.22 -1.46
N ILE A 79 -14.87 -5.01 -0.19
CA ILE A 79 -15.02 -3.65 0.37
C ILE A 79 -13.70 -2.89 0.26
N GLY A 80 -12.57 -3.54 0.56
CA GLY A 80 -11.23 -2.97 0.41
C GLY A 80 -10.91 -2.59 -1.04
N ILE A 81 -11.22 -3.45 -2.01
CA ILE A 81 -11.07 -3.15 -3.44
C ILE A 81 -11.89 -1.92 -3.83
N LEU A 82 -13.17 -1.90 -3.47
CA LEU A 82 -14.06 -0.77 -3.80
C LEU A 82 -13.59 0.53 -3.13
N PHE A 83 -13.10 0.45 -1.90
CA PHE A 83 -12.52 1.58 -1.19
C PHE A 83 -11.30 2.15 -1.92
N LEU A 84 -10.35 1.30 -2.30
CA LEU A 84 -9.16 1.74 -3.04
C LEU A 84 -9.51 2.28 -4.43
N LEU A 85 -10.46 1.65 -5.13
CA LEU A 85 -10.96 2.12 -6.42
C LEU A 85 -11.63 3.50 -6.30
N ALA A 86 -12.40 3.72 -5.23
CA ALA A 86 -13.00 5.01 -4.95
C ALA A 86 -11.96 6.09 -4.65
N LEU A 87 -10.93 5.78 -3.86
CA LEU A 87 -9.83 6.71 -3.59
C LEU A 87 -9.07 7.08 -4.86
N ASP A 88 -8.78 6.10 -5.71
CA ASP A 88 -8.10 6.27 -7.00
C ASP A 88 -8.87 7.23 -7.94
N HIS A 89 -10.19 7.09 -8.01
CA HIS A 89 -11.04 7.97 -8.82
C HIS A 89 -11.30 9.35 -8.21
N LEU A 90 -11.33 9.46 -6.87
CA LEU A 90 -11.68 10.71 -6.20
C LEU A 90 -10.48 11.65 -6.03
N ILE A 91 -9.27 11.09 -5.91
CA ILE A 91 -8.08 11.88 -5.63
C ILE A 91 -7.33 12.17 -6.94
N PRO A 92 -7.19 13.46 -7.32
CA PRO A 92 -6.48 13.83 -8.53
C PRO A 92 -4.99 13.50 -8.38
N HIS A 93 -4.52 12.55 -9.17
CA HIS A 93 -3.15 12.06 -9.08
C HIS A 93 -2.55 11.82 -10.47
N LEU A 94 -1.23 11.71 -10.53
CA LEU A 94 -0.49 11.48 -11.77
C LEU A 94 0.17 10.12 -11.71
N HIS A 95 -0.09 9.24 -12.67
CA HIS A 95 0.58 7.95 -12.76
C HIS A 95 2.00 8.11 -13.30
N VAL A 96 2.94 7.28 -12.83
CA VAL A 96 4.36 7.38 -13.22
C VAL A 96 4.49 7.08 -14.71
N GLY A 97 4.81 8.10 -15.51
CA GLY A 97 5.00 7.99 -16.96
C GLY A 97 3.84 8.52 -17.81
N SER A 98 2.73 8.98 -17.22
CA SER A 98 1.63 9.61 -17.96
C SER A 98 1.77 11.14 -18.00
N VAL A 99 1.28 11.76 -19.08
CA VAL A 99 1.14 13.23 -19.22
C VAL A 99 -0.25 13.70 -18.73
N GLN A 100 -1.20 12.77 -18.63
CA GLN A 100 -2.58 13.03 -18.23
C GLN A 100 -2.80 12.65 -16.76
N ALA A 101 -3.42 13.57 -16.01
CA ALA A 101 -3.85 13.34 -14.65
C ALA A 101 -5.08 12.44 -14.62
N GLU A 102 -5.10 11.48 -13.71
CA GLU A 102 -6.25 10.64 -13.39
C GLU A 102 -7.02 11.26 -12.21
N GLY A 103 -8.33 11.05 -12.16
CA GLY A 103 -9.24 11.72 -11.22
C GLY A 103 -9.73 13.11 -11.69
N PRO A 104 -10.31 13.94 -10.80
CA PRO A 104 -10.91 15.22 -11.17
C PRO A 104 -9.89 16.22 -11.72
N LYS A 105 -10.29 17.08 -12.67
CA LYS A 105 -9.42 18.16 -13.17
C LYS A 105 -8.99 19.04 -12.00
N SER A 106 -7.68 19.07 -11.75
CA SER A 106 -7.10 19.79 -10.62
C SER A 106 -6.06 20.81 -11.08
N LYS A 107 -5.96 21.94 -10.37
CA LYS A 107 -4.94 22.97 -10.57
C LYS A 107 -3.64 22.67 -9.80
N LEU A 108 -3.53 21.49 -9.20
CA LEU A 108 -2.37 21.09 -8.40
C LEU A 108 -1.10 20.97 -9.26
N SER A 109 0.04 21.29 -8.65
CA SER A 109 1.35 21.12 -9.30
C SER A 109 1.64 19.63 -9.55
N ARG A 110 2.44 19.33 -10.58
CA ARG A 110 2.88 17.95 -10.90
C ARG A 110 3.51 17.25 -9.68
N THR A 111 4.29 17.98 -8.90
CA THR A 111 4.92 17.48 -7.67
C THR A 111 3.88 17.10 -6.62
N THR A 112 2.85 17.92 -6.43
CA THR A 112 1.77 17.63 -5.47
C THR A 112 0.99 16.39 -5.90
N MET A 113 0.69 16.23 -7.19
CA MET A 113 0.00 15.04 -7.70
C MET A 113 0.84 13.75 -7.56
N MET A 114 2.17 13.84 -7.72
CA MET A 114 3.08 12.72 -7.45
C MET A 114 3.11 12.34 -5.96
N VAL A 115 3.12 13.33 -5.06
CA VAL A 115 3.05 13.07 -3.60
C VAL A 115 1.71 12.42 -3.23
N LEU A 116 0.61 12.89 -3.80
CA LEU A 116 -0.71 12.27 -3.61
C LEU A 116 -0.74 10.84 -4.14
N ALA A 117 -0.18 10.59 -5.33
CA ALA A 117 -0.07 9.24 -5.89
C ALA A 117 0.69 8.30 -4.94
N VAL A 118 1.87 8.70 -4.44
CA VAL A 118 2.63 7.90 -3.47
C VAL A 118 1.83 7.67 -2.19
N THR A 119 1.20 8.73 -1.65
CA THR A 119 0.40 8.65 -0.43
C THR A 119 -0.74 7.63 -0.57
N LEU A 120 -1.46 7.66 -1.70
CA LEU A 120 -2.54 6.71 -2.00
C LEU A 120 -2.07 5.25 -1.93
N HIS A 121 -0.86 4.97 -2.41
CA HIS A 121 -0.30 3.63 -2.41
C HIS A 121 0.16 3.17 -1.01
N ASN A 122 0.56 4.10 -0.14
CA ASN A 122 0.98 3.77 1.24
C ASN A 122 -0.20 3.67 2.23
N ILE A 123 -1.40 4.16 1.89
CA ILE A 123 -2.60 4.00 2.74
C ILE A 123 -2.89 2.51 3.02
N PRO A 124 -2.99 1.61 2.02
CA PRO A 124 -3.16 0.17 2.23
C PRO A 124 -2.17 -0.46 3.20
N GLU A 125 -0.88 -0.11 3.07
CA GLU A 125 0.20 -0.62 3.92
C GLU A 125 0.02 -0.19 5.38
N GLY A 126 -0.28 1.08 5.61
CA GLY A 126 -0.55 1.60 6.95
C GLY A 126 -1.76 0.95 7.61
N MET A 127 -2.84 0.74 6.84
CA MET A 127 -4.03 0.04 7.33
C MET A 127 -3.73 -1.42 7.69
N ALA A 128 -2.99 -2.14 6.85
CA ALA A 128 -2.61 -3.54 7.10
C ALA A 128 -1.82 -3.70 8.40
N VAL A 129 -0.85 -2.82 8.65
CA VAL A 129 -0.10 -2.77 9.91
C VAL A 129 -1.04 -2.53 11.09
N GLY A 130 -1.93 -1.54 10.98
CA GLY A 130 -2.91 -1.22 12.03
C GLY A 130 -3.82 -2.40 12.40
N VAL A 131 -4.35 -3.09 11.41
CA VAL A 131 -5.23 -4.26 11.61
C VAL A 131 -4.49 -5.41 12.28
N MET A 132 -3.22 -5.65 11.90
CA MET A 132 -2.40 -6.72 12.49
C MET A 132 -2.15 -6.55 14.00
N TYR A 133 -2.14 -5.32 14.51
CA TYR A 133 -1.97 -5.03 15.94
C TYR A 133 -3.29 -4.82 16.69
N ALA A 134 -4.41 -4.75 15.98
CA ALA A 134 -5.74 -4.59 16.56
C ALA A 134 -6.42 -5.92 16.91
N GLY A 135 -6.08 -6.99 16.17
CA GLY A 135 -6.45 -8.37 16.49
C GLY A 135 -5.52 -9.01 17.51
#